data_AF-A0A094K3B6-F1
#
_entry.id   AF-A0A094K3B6-F1
#
_cell.length_a   1.000
_cell.length_b   1.000
_cell.length_c   1.000
_cell.angle_alpha   90.00
_cell.angle_beta   90.00
_cell.angle_gamma   90.00
#
_symmetry.space_group_name_H-M   'P 1'
#
loop_
_entity.id
_entity.type
_entity.pdbx_description
1 polymer ?
#
loop_
_entity_poly.entity_id
_entity_poly.type
_entity_poly.pdbx_seq_one_letter_code
_entity_poly.pdbx_strand_id
1 'polypeptide(L)'
;PVFAGLNGSAIENFSCVIYNVSLMNCTWQEGINAPGDTQYFLYWQNPRDNEEMECELYIKDKNGRNTGCRFQNVRIETEIAYFLVNGSSKDFLIQFYDEYIELYKIEKLMPPSNITVNCDEIKNDCIIQWQRPQISHSNKDRCFKYEININYK
;
A
#
# COMPACT_ATOMS: atom_id res chain seq x y z
N PRO A 1 -21.91 7.86 15.64
CA PRO A 1 -20.75 8.58 16.21
C PRO A 1 -20.79 10.06 15.76
N VAL A 2 -20.73 10.99 16.71
CA VAL A 2 -20.56 12.42 16.39
C VAL A 2 -19.15 12.55 15.82
N PHE A 3 -19.01 12.88 14.54
CA PHE A 3 -17.71 13.16 13.94
C PHE A 3 -17.14 14.40 14.63
N ALA A 4 -16.30 14.20 15.64
CA ALA A 4 -15.65 15.29 16.34
C ALA A 4 -14.70 16.00 15.34
N GLY A 5 -15.01 17.24 15.01
CA GLY A 5 -14.22 18.05 14.08
C GLY A 5 -15.05 18.76 13.01
N LEU A 6 -14.42 19.70 12.32
CA LEU A 6 -15.01 20.48 11.24
C LEU A 6 -15.47 19.55 10.10
N ASN A 7 -16.72 19.66 9.68
CA ASN A 7 -17.28 18.78 8.66
C ASN A 7 -16.56 18.95 7.31
N GLY A 8 -16.09 17.84 6.72
CA GLY A 8 -15.33 17.84 5.47
C GLY A 8 -13.85 18.24 5.63
N SER A 9 -13.32 18.20 6.86
CA SER A 9 -11.89 18.43 7.12
C SER A 9 -11.04 17.16 7.13
N ALA A 10 -11.67 15.99 7.22
CA ALA A 10 -11.00 14.70 7.05
C ALA A 10 -10.43 14.57 5.63
N ILE A 11 -9.39 13.77 5.50
CA ILE A 11 -8.78 13.49 4.19
C ILE A 11 -9.77 12.79 3.24
N GLU A 12 -9.52 12.93 1.95
CA GLU A 12 -10.29 12.25 0.89
C GLU A 12 -9.37 11.37 0.03
N ASN A 13 -9.95 10.41 -0.69
CA ASN A 13 -9.22 9.56 -1.65
C ASN A 13 -7.99 8.85 -1.05
N PHE A 14 -8.13 8.32 0.16
CA PHE A 14 -7.10 7.51 0.79
C PHE A 14 -6.86 6.23 -0.02
N SER A 15 -5.59 5.93 -0.31
CA SER A 15 -5.20 4.71 -1.00
C SER A 15 -3.79 4.32 -0.60
N CYS A 16 -3.55 3.02 -0.47
CA CYS A 16 -2.23 2.46 -0.19
C CYS A 16 -1.85 1.41 -1.24
N VAL A 17 -0.56 1.22 -1.45
CA VAL A 17 0.02 0.15 -2.27
C VAL A 17 1.28 -0.40 -1.61
N ILE A 18 1.34 -1.72 -1.46
CA ILE A 18 2.54 -2.44 -1.06
C ILE A 18 3.30 -2.85 -2.32
N TYR A 19 4.60 -2.61 -2.37
CA TYR A 19 5.45 -2.88 -3.53
C TYR A 19 6.86 -3.26 -3.09
N ASN A 20 7.63 -3.84 -4.01
CA ASN A 20 9.00 -4.29 -3.74
C ASN A 20 9.12 -5.12 -2.44
N VAL A 21 8.14 -6.01 -2.24
CA VAL A 21 8.01 -6.89 -1.07
C VAL A 21 7.65 -6.17 0.22
N SER A 22 8.39 -5.16 0.68
CA SER A 22 8.19 -4.60 2.03
C SER A 22 8.01 -3.09 2.11
N LEU A 23 7.82 -2.41 0.97
CA LEU A 23 7.55 -0.97 0.95
C LEU A 23 6.07 -0.72 0.81
N MET A 24 5.54 0.25 1.54
CA MET A 24 4.16 0.70 1.39
C MET A 24 4.11 2.20 1.17
N ASN A 25 3.40 2.63 0.14
CA ASN A 25 3.07 4.03 -0.07
C ASN A 25 1.58 4.22 0.15
N CYS A 26 1.20 5.19 0.97
CA CYS A 26 -0.16 5.65 1.13
C CYS A 26 -0.27 7.11 0.67
N THR A 27 -1.37 7.49 0.05
CA THR A 27 -1.62 8.86 -0.42
C THR A 27 -3.06 9.26 -0.16
N TRP A 28 -3.28 10.55 0.01
CA TRP A 28 -4.60 11.12 0.19
C TRP A 28 -4.65 12.57 -0.30
N GLN A 29 -5.86 13.10 -0.41
CA GLN A 29 -6.15 14.49 -0.68
C GLN A 29 -6.59 15.19 0.61
N GLU A 30 -6.35 16.50 0.69
CA GLU A 30 -6.87 17.30 1.79
C GLU A 30 -8.39 17.34 1.79
N GLY A 31 -9.00 17.46 2.97
CA GLY A 31 -10.44 17.66 3.07
C GLY A 31 -10.85 18.99 2.48
N ILE A 32 -11.99 19.02 1.77
CA ILE A 32 -12.47 20.23 1.09
C ILE A 32 -12.65 21.44 2.01
N ASN A 33 -12.95 21.21 3.29
CA ASN A 33 -13.12 22.24 4.31
C ASN A 33 -11.97 22.28 5.31
N ALA A 34 -10.85 21.61 5.03
CA ALA A 34 -9.69 21.64 5.90
C ALA A 34 -9.05 23.04 5.90
N PRO A 35 -8.79 23.64 7.08
CA PRO A 35 -8.01 24.87 7.19
C PRO A 35 -6.65 24.80 6.47
N GLY A 36 -6.18 25.96 6.01
CA GLY A 36 -4.88 26.07 5.33
C GLY A 36 -3.68 25.65 6.19
N ASP A 37 -3.82 25.72 7.52
CA ASP A 37 -2.80 25.31 8.48
C ASP A 37 -2.94 23.84 8.93
N THR A 38 -3.89 23.09 8.39
CA THR A 38 -4.10 21.68 8.75
C THR A 38 -2.88 20.84 8.39
N GLN A 39 -2.43 20.02 9.34
CA GLN A 39 -1.43 18.97 9.16
C GLN A 39 -2.03 17.61 9.46
N TYR A 40 -1.75 16.61 8.63
CA TYR A 40 -2.26 15.24 8.76
C TYR A 40 -1.20 14.26 9.24
N PHE A 41 -1.62 13.23 9.97
CA PHE A 41 -0.74 12.22 10.54
C PHE A 41 -1.33 10.83 10.32
N LEU A 42 -0.56 9.93 9.71
CA LEU A 42 -1.01 8.58 9.40
C LEU A 42 -0.43 7.59 10.43
N TYR A 43 -1.32 6.76 10.94
CA TYR A 43 -1.04 5.61 11.79
C TYR A 43 -1.65 4.37 11.17
N TRP A 44 -1.00 3.23 11.34
CA TRP A 44 -1.62 1.95 11.03
C TRP A 44 -1.27 0.90 12.08
N GLN A 45 -2.17 -0.05 12.29
CA GLN A 45 -1.98 -1.13 13.25
C GLN A 45 -2.15 -2.48 12.57
N ASN A 46 -1.13 -3.32 12.73
CA ASN A 46 -1.23 -4.75 12.47
C ASN A 46 -1.85 -5.43 13.71
N PRO A 47 -3.03 -6.09 13.61
CA PRO A 47 -3.71 -6.72 14.75
C PRO A 47 -2.87 -7.75 15.52
N ARG A 48 -1.83 -8.33 14.90
CA ARG A 48 -0.95 -9.28 15.59
C ARG A 48 0.05 -8.62 16.52
N ASP A 49 0.64 -7.52 16.07
CA ASP A 49 1.74 -6.88 16.80
C ASP A 49 1.21 -6.01 17.93
N ASN A 50 -0.08 -5.62 17.88
CA ASN A 50 -0.71 -4.68 18.81
C ASN A 50 0.03 -3.33 18.90
N GLU A 51 1.01 -3.09 18.05
CA GLU A 51 1.81 -1.88 17.97
C GLU A 51 1.23 -0.96 16.89
N GLU A 52 0.95 0.28 17.28
CA GLU A 52 0.60 1.36 16.38
C GLU A 52 1.88 1.88 15.69
N MET A 53 1.91 1.85 14.37
CA MET A 53 3.01 2.35 13.57
C MET A 53 2.65 3.73 13.00
N GLU A 54 3.33 4.77 13.48
CA GLU A 54 3.29 6.09 12.84
C GLU A 54 4.06 6.07 11.52
N CYS A 55 3.62 6.88 10.57
CA CYS A 55 4.33 7.14 9.34
C CYS A 55 5.82 7.48 9.55
N GLU A 56 6.70 6.70 8.90
CA GLU A 56 8.15 6.91 8.96
C GLU A 56 8.61 8.08 8.09
N LEU A 57 8.05 8.20 6.88
CA LEU A 57 8.47 9.18 5.88
C LEU A 57 7.27 9.80 5.18
N TYR A 58 6.87 11.00 5.63
CA TYR A 58 5.77 11.74 5.01
C TYR A 58 6.11 12.27 3.61
N ILE A 59 5.17 12.12 2.70
CA ILE A 59 5.14 12.80 1.41
C ILE A 59 4.42 14.13 1.63
N LYS A 60 5.04 15.23 1.21
CA LYS A 60 4.53 16.58 1.47
C LYS A 60 4.19 17.30 0.18
N ASP A 61 3.14 18.12 0.24
CA ASP A 61 2.82 19.07 -0.83
C ASP A 61 3.75 20.29 -0.81
N LYS A 62 3.50 21.22 -1.74
CA LYS A 62 4.25 22.49 -1.86
C LYS A 62 4.18 23.39 -0.62
N ASN A 63 3.16 23.22 0.22
CA ASN A 63 2.94 23.99 1.45
C ASN A 63 3.51 23.27 2.68
N GLY A 64 4.10 22.07 2.51
CA GLY A 64 4.64 21.27 3.62
C GLY A 64 3.59 20.44 4.35
N ARG A 65 2.36 20.35 3.84
CA ARG A 65 1.30 19.49 4.39
C ARG A 65 1.54 18.05 3.97
N ASN A 66 1.33 17.12 4.89
CA ASN A 66 1.43 15.69 4.64
C ASN A 66 0.23 15.25 3.78
N THR A 67 0.53 14.71 2.59
CA THR A 67 -0.45 14.19 1.62
C THR A 67 -0.22 12.70 1.31
N GLY A 68 0.71 12.09 2.03
CA GLY A 68 1.05 10.69 1.87
C GLY A 68 2.10 10.24 2.87
N CYS A 69 2.37 8.96 2.85
CA CYS A 69 3.34 8.31 3.70
C CYS A 69 4.07 7.21 2.94
N ARG A 70 5.34 6.98 3.31
CA ARG A 70 6.10 5.80 2.94
C ARG A 70 6.55 5.06 4.21
N PHE A 71 6.19 3.79 4.28
CA PHE A 71 6.69 2.85 5.30
C PHE A 71 7.74 1.93 4.69
N GLN A 72 8.72 1.57 5.51
CA GLN A 72 9.72 0.55 5.21
C GLN A 72 9.41 -0.71 6.04
N ASN A 73 9.85 -1.87 5.55
CA ASN A 73 9.77 -3.13 6.28
C ASN A 73 8.35 -3.60 6.66
N VAL A 74 7.34 -3.26 5.86
CA VAL A 74 5.97 -3.76 6.04
C VAL A 74 5.95 -5.27 5.82
N ARG A 75 5.32 -5.98 6.76
CA ARG A 75 5.10 -7.43 6.67
C ARG A 75 3.60 -7.71 6.67
N ILE A 76 3.15 -8.49 5.71
CA ILE A 76 1.76 -8.94 5.62
C ILE A 76 1.62 -10.21 6.47
N GLU A 77 1.52 -10.03 7.79
CA GLU A 77 1.35 -11.15 8.72
C GLU A 77 -0.13 -11.44 9.01
N THR A 78 -0.98 -10.43 8.92
CA THR A 78 -2.44 -10.52 8.99
C THR A 78 -3.08 -10.18 7.66
N GLU A 79 -4.32 -10.61 7.48
CA GLU A 79 -5.07 -10.30 6.26
C GLU A 79 -5.57 -8.85 6.26
N ILE A 80 -5.87 -8.27 7.42
CA ILE A 80 -6.47 -6.94 7.58
C ILE A 80 -5.61 -6.09 8.52
N ALA A 81 -5.47 -4.81 8.20
CA ALA A 81 -4.88 -3.78 9.04
C ALA A 81 -5.83 -2.58 9.19
N TYR A 82 -5.75 -1.90 10.33
CA TYR A 82 -6.48 -0.66 10.59
C TYR A 82 -5.61 0.54 10.26
N PHE A 83 -6.13 1.49 9.49
CA PHE A 83 -5.47 2.74 9.13
C PHE A 83 -6.25 3.91 9.72
N LEU A 84 -5.53 4.88 10.29
CA LEU A 84 -6.08 6.08 10.89
C LEU A 84 -5.28 7.30 10.42
N VAL A 85 -5.95 8.29 9.85
CA VAL A 85 -5.37 9.60 9.53
C VAL A 85 -6.01 10.66 10.39
N ASN A 86 -5.23 11.19 11.34
CA ASN A 86 -5.61 12.31 12.19
C ASN A 86 -5.22 13.64 11.54
N GLY A 87 -5.84 14.73 12.00
CA GLY A 87 -5.48 16.09 11.59
C GLY A 87 -5.33 17.04 12.78
N SER A 88 -4.47 18.04 12.64
CA SER A 88 -4.27 19.12 13.60
C SER A 88 -4.33 20.47 12.90
N SER A 89 -4.99 21.44 13.51
CA SER A 89 -5.04 22.86 13.12
C SER A 89 -5.07 23.69 14.40
N LYS A 90 -4.70 24.98 14.33
CA LYS A 90 -4.62 25.86 15.50
C LYS A 90 -5.98 26.09 16.16
N ASP A 91 -7.00 26.37 15.35
CA ASP A 91 -8.28 26.88 15.82
C ASP A 91 -9.43 25.88 15.63
N PHE A 92 -9.22 24.82 14.83
CA PHE A 92 -10.25 23.86 14.48
C PHE A 92 -9.83 22.44 14.80
N LEU A 93 -10.75 21.69 15.41
CA LEU A 93 -10.65 20.24 15.48
C LEU A 93 -10.87 19.67 14.07
N ILE A 94 -9.98 18.80 13.63
CA ILE A 94 -10.03 18.16 12.32
C ILE A 94 -10.63 16.77 12.47
N GLN A 95 -11.55 16.41 11.58
CA GLN A 95 -12.12 15.06 11.54
C GLN A 95 -11.03 14.07 11.11
N PHE A 96 -10.96 12.94 11.80
CA PHE A 96 -10.10 11.84 11.38
C PHE A 96 -10.75 11.03 10.26
N TYR A 97 -9.93 10.32 9.51
CA TYR A 97 -10.35 9.28 8.56
C TYR A 97 -9.82 7.94 9.05
N ASP A 98 -10.63 6.89 8.96
CA ASP A 98 -10.20 5.54 9.27
C ASP A 98 -10.77 4.48 8.32
N GLU A 99 -9.99 3.41 8.11
CA GLU A 99 -10.39 2.30 7.25
C GLU A 99 -9.70 1.00 7.66
N TYR A 100 -10.40 -0.13 7.50
CA TYR A 100 -9.80 -1.46 7.56
C TYR A 100 -9.47 -1.94 6.14
N ILE A 101 -8.19 -2.18 5.87
CA ILE A 101 -7.72 -2.57 4.54
C ILE A 101 -7.15 -3.98 4.59
N GLU A 102 -7.55 -4.81 3.62
CA GLU A 102 -6.95 -6.11 3.39
C GLU A 102 -5.60 -5.95 2.66
N LEU A 103 -4.49 -6.18 3.36
CA LEU A 103 -3.15 -5.85 2.86
C LEU A 103 -2.79 -6.60 1.56
N TYR A 104 -3.25 -7.83 1.41
CA TYR A 104 -2.99 -8.63 0.19
C TYR A 104 -3.73 -8.08 -1.04
N LYS A 105 -4.82 -7.30 -0.88
CA LYS A 105 -5.53 -6.67 -2.01
C LYS A 105 -4.81 -5.43 -2.53
N ILE A 106 -3.95 -4.83 -1.71
CA ILE A 106 -3.14 -3.66 -2.07
C ILE A 106 -1.68 -4.02 -2.38
N GLU A 107 -1.33 -5.31 -2.37
CA GLU A 107 0.00 -5.78 -2.75
C GLU A 107 0.14 -5.82 -4.27
N LYS A 108 1.09 -5.03 -4.77
CA LYS A 108 1.56 -5.08 -6.16
C LYS A 108 2.65 -6.14 -6.28
N LEU A 109 2.26 -7.31 -6.78
CA LEU A 109 3.18 -8.42 -7.05
C LEU A 109 4.26 -8.02 -8.05
N MET A 110 5.49 -8.46 -7.78
CA MET A 110 6.58 -8.34 -8.74
C MET A 110 6.40 -9.32 -9.90
N PRO A 111 6.94 -9.03 -11.10
CA PRO A 111 6.97 -10.02 -12.17
C PRO A 111 7.81 -11.25 -11.76
N PRO A 112 7.57 -12.42 -12.39
CA PRO A 112 8.44 -13.58 -12.24
C PRO A 112 9.89 -13.24 -12.58
N SER A 113 10.83 -13.86 -11.85
CA SER A 113 12.26 -13.69 -12.08
C SER A 113 12.85 -14.90 -12.79
N ASN A 114 14.07 -14.75 -13.32
CA ASN A 114 14.85 -15.86 -13.90
C ASN A 114 14.08 -16.63 -15.00
N ILE A 115 13.54 -15.89 -15.97
CA ILE A 115 12.84 -16.47 -17.12
C ILE A 115 13.88 -17.10 -18.04
N THR A 116 13.81 -18.41 -18.23
CA THR A 116 14.67 -19.16 -19.13
C THR A 116 13.84 -19.84 -20.21
N VAL A 117 14.41 -19.92 -21.41
CA VAL A 117 13.81 -20.60 -22.55
C VAL A 117 14.86 -21.55 -23.12
N ASN A 118 14.52 -22.83 -23.18
CA ASN A 118 15.36 -23.85 -23.78
C ASN A 118 14.59 -24.56 -24.87
N CYS A 119 15.04 -24.45 -26.13
CA CYS A 119 14.38 -25.06 -27.28
C CYS A 119 15.22 -26.20 -27.83
N ASP A 120 14.58 -27.33 -28.12
CA ASP A 120 15.16 -28.46 -28.82
C ASP A 120 14.68 -28.42 -30.28
N GLU A 121 15.57 -28.02 -31.20
CA GLU A 121 15.29 -27.93 -32.63
C GLU A 121 14.97 -29.30 -33.25
N ILE A 122 15.50 -30.39 -32.68
CA ILE A 122 15.26 -31.74 -33.19
C ILE A 122 13.85 -32.19 -32.82
N LYS A 123 13.38 -31.84 -31.62
CA LYS A 123 12.02 -32.16 -31.15
C LYS A 123 10.96 -31.12 -31.49
N ASN A 124 11.37 -29.95 -31.99
CA ASN A 124 10.50 -28.78 -32.17
C ASN A 124 9.72 -28.42 -30.90
N ASP A 125 10.36 -28.51 -29.73
CA ASP A 125 9.78 -28.12 -28.46
C ASP A 125 10.58 -27.00 -27.78
N CYS A 126 9.92 -26.26 -26.90
CA CYS A 126 10.55 -25.25 -26.07
C CYS A 126 10.03 -25.39 -24.64
N ILE A 127 10.95 -25.38 -23.69
CA ILE A 127 10.66 -25.38 -22.25
C ILE A 127 10.91 -23.97 -21.74
N ILE A 128 9.86 -23.35 -21.21
CA ILE A 128 9.92 -22.03 -20.58
C ILE A 128 9.80 -22.22 -19.07
N GLN A 129 10.76 -21.70 -18.32
CA GLN A 129 10.78 -21.79 -16.86
C GLN A 129 10.94 -20.40 -16.25
N TRP A 130 10.40 -20.20 -15.06
CA TRP A 130 10.59 -18.98 -14.28
C TRP A 130 10.54 -19.29 -12.79
N GLN A 131 11.14 -18.41 -12.01
CA GLN A 131 11.00 -18.41 -10.56
C GLN A 131 9.79 -17.55 -10.17
N ARG A 132 9.08 -18.00 -9.13
CA ARG A 132 7.94 -17.26 -8.59
C ARG A 132 8.39 -15.86 -8.11
N PRO A 133 7.52 -14.85 -8.18
CA PRO A 133 7.77 -13.57 -7.52
C PRO A 133 8.06 -13.72 -6.03
N GLN A 134 8.91 -12.83 -5.51
CA GLN A 134 9.05 -12.67 -4.06
C GLN A 134 7.76 -12.06 -3.50
N ILE A 135 7.31 -12.58 -2.37
CA ILE A 135 6.12 -12.12 -1.66
C ILE A 135 6.44 -11.87 -0.20
N SER A 136 5.64 -11.00 0.41
CA SER A 136 5.84 -10.49 1.77
C SER A 136 5.03 -11.21 2.84
N HIS A 137 4.05 -12.02 2.43
CA HIS A 137 3.17 -12.75 3.32
C HIS A 137 3.60 -14.21 3.49
N SER A 138 3.19 -14.80 4.62
CA SER A 138 3.38 -16.23 4.88
C SER A 138 2.76 -17.07 3.76
N ASN A 139 3.44 -18.15 3.36
CA ASN A 139 3.12 -19.09 2.29
C ASN A 139 1.73 -19.75 2.44
N LYS A 140 0.63 -19.00 2.35
CA LYS A 140 -0.62 -19.50 1.78
C LYS A 140 -0.40 -19.63 0.27
N ASP A 141 0.53 -20.52 -0.08
CA ASP A 141 0.82 -20.96 -1.42
C ASP A 141 -0.48 -21.43 -2.05
N ARG A 142 -0.85 -20.89 -3.24
CA ARG A 142 -1.45 -21.62 -4.40
C ARG A 142 -2.25 -20.77 -5.41
N CYS A 143 -2.22 -19.45 -5.42
CA CYS A 143 -3.07 -18.67 -6.33
C CYS A 143 -2.35 -17.73 -7.32
N PHE A 144 -1.11 -18.04 -7.75
CA PHE A 144 -0.54 -17.30 -8.88
C PHE A 144 -1.13 -17.79 -10.20
N LYS A 145 -1.73 -16.87 -10.95
CA LYS A 145 -2.08 -17.07 -12.35
C LYS A 145 -1.09 -16.30 -13.20
N TYR A 146 -0.44 -16.99 -14.14
CA TYR A 146 0.54 -16.39 -15.04
C TYR A 146 -0.07 -16.17 -16.42
N GLU A 147 0.34 -15.08 -17.06
CA GLU A 147 0.09 -14.81 -18.47
C GLU A 147 1.43 -14.87 -19.21
N ILE A 148 1.47 -15.59 -20.33
CA ILE A 148 2.65 -15.74 -21.16
C ILE A 148 2.31 -15.17 -22.53
N ASN A 149 3.05 -14.16 -22.96
CA ASN A 149 2.94 -13.59 -24.28
C ASN A 149 4.17 -14.00 -25.11
N ILE A 150 3.94 -14.80 -26.15
CA ILE A 150 4.98 -15.29 -27.07
C ILE A 150 4.82 -14.54 -28.39
N ASN A 151 5.82 -13.74 -28.73
CA ASN A 151 5.88 -13.03 -30.00
C ASN A 151 6.92 -13.67 -30.91
N TYR A 152 6.48 -14.09 -32.10
CA TYR A 152 7.38 -14.48 -33.18
C TYR A 152 7.90 -13.22 -33.87
N LYS A 153 9.20 -13.18 -34.16
CA LYS A 153 9.79 -12.15 -35.04
C LYS A 153 9.66 -12.55 -36.49
#